data_AF-A0A7C9VKX6-F1
#
_entry.id   AF-A0A7C9VKX6-F1
#
_cell.length_a   1.000
_cell.length_b   1.000
_cell.length_c   1.000
_cell.angle_alpha   90.00
_cell.angle_beta   90.00
_cell.angle_gamma   90.00
#
_symmetry.space_group_name_H-M   'P 1'
#
loop_
_entity.id
_entity.type
_entity.pdbx_description
1 polymer ?
#
loop_
_entity_poly.entity_id
_entity_poly.type
_entity_poly.pdbx_seq_one_letter_code
_entity_poly.pdbx_strand_id
1 'polypeptide(L)'
;MSVERLRVRLSGERPLLMHSSRLADPLDPIKIDLERLTRKRDKTLADHEQIAKVEWHGGLWLSDGKPCIPSEAIEAAFIAASKTRRKGKHAKAGFACPTSPLLHYDGPRDLPALWDDKAFRLRFAVNVNESKVMRTRPRFPEWHVVADVEFLPSLLNPNEVIEIFEIAGMREGLGDWRPKFGKFSVTQLE
;
A
#
# COMPACT_ATOMS: atom_id res chain seq x y z
N MET A 1 -14.11 11.42 -25.92
CA MET A 1 -12.85 10.65 -25.95
C MET A 1 -13.15 9.29 -25.36
N SER A 2 -12.89 8.20 -26.09
CA SER A 2 -13.10 6.85 -25.57
C SER A 2 -11.94 6.46 -24.66
N VAL A 3 -12.27 5.90 -23.51
CA VAL A 3 -11.31 5.31 -22.58
C VAL A 3 -11.13 3.84 -22.97
N GLU A 4 -9.89 3.35 -22.94
CA GLU A 4 -9.59 1.93 -23.08
C GLU A 4 -9.23 1.32 -21.72
N ARG A 5 -9.42 0.01 -21.60
CA ARG A 5 -9.25 -0.74 -20.35
C ARG A 5 -8.23 -1.85 -20.51
N LEU A 6 -7.44 -2.05 -19.46
CA LEU A 6 -6.59 -3.23 -19.30
C LEU A 6 -6.85 -3.84 -17.93
N ARG A 7 -6.80 -5.17 -17.88
CA ARG A 7 -6.76 -5.90 -16.63
C ARG A 7 -5.32 -6.36 -16.40
N VAL A 8 -4.74 -5.97 -15.27
CA VAL A 8 -3.35 -6.29 -14.94
C VAL A 8 -3.25 -6.97 -13.59
N ARG A 9 -2.41 -7.99 -13.50
CA ARG A 9 -2.01 -8.63 -12.25
C ARG A 9 -0.70 -8.02 -11.79
N LEU A 10 -0.69 -7.45 -10.58
CA LEU A 10 0.53 -7.00 -9.90
C LEU A 10 0.90 -8.07 -8.87
N SER A 11 2.02 -8.77 -9.06
CA SER A 11 2.47 -9.84 -8.16
C SER A 11 3.68 -9.39 -7.36
N GLY A 12 3.62 -9.47 -6.03
CA GLY A 12 4.70 -9.01 -5.15
C GLY A 12 5.98 -9.82 -5.31
N GLU A 13 7.09 -9.15 -5.60
CA GLU A 13 8.45 -9.72 -5.57
C GLU A 13 9.10 -9.55 -4.19
N ARG A 14 8.57 -8.62 -3.39
CA ARG A 14 8.95 -8.40 -1.99
C ARG A 14 7.69 -8.28 -1.15
N PRO A 15 7.76 -8.56 0.17
CA PRO A 15 6.62 -8.39 1.04
C PRO A 15 6.05 -6.98 0.94
N LEU A 16 4.73 -6.84 1.02
CA LEU A 16 4.08 -5.54 1.10
C LEU A 16 4.14 -5.05 2.54
N LEU A 17 4.44 -3.77 2.74
CA LEU A 17 4.35 -3.11 4.05
C LEU A 17 3.35 -1.97 3.92
N MET A 18 2.20 -2.08 4.60
CA MET A 18 1.16 -1.05 4.53
C MET A 18 1.42 0.07 5.54
N HIS A 19 1.00 1.28 5.16
CA HIS A 19 0.94 2.43 6.06
C HIS A 19 -0.14 3.39 5.57
N SER A 20 -1.34 3.27 6.12
CA SER A 20 -2.47 4.11 5.77
C SER A 20 -2.30 5.56 6.25
N SER A 21 -2.78 6.50 5.44
CA SER A 21 -2.85 7.93 5.77
C SER A 21 -3.81 8.23 6.92
N ARG A 22 -4.67 7.29 7.31
CA ARG A 22 -5.55 7.38 8.49
C ARG A 22 -4.79 7.74 9.77
N LEU A 23 -3.56 7.25 9.92
CA LEU A 23 -2.71 7.55 11.07
C LEU A 23 -2.16 9.00 11.07
N ALA A 24 -2.32 9.74 9.97
CA ALA A 24 -1.97 11.16 9.88
C ALA A 24 -3.19 12.07 10.12
N ASP A 25 -4.42 11.59 9.97
CA ASP A 25 -5.63 12.38 10.16
C ASP A 25 -5.95 12.54 11.66
N PRO A 26 -5.86 13.76 12.23
CA PRO A 26 -6.13 13.99 13.64
C PRO A 26 -7.59 13.73 14.04
N LEU A 27 -8.51 13.60 13.08
CA LEU A 27 -9.92 13.31 13.31
C LEU A 27 -10.26 11.82 13.21
N ASP A 28 -9.34 10.98 12.72
CA ASP A 28 -9.58 9.54 12.62
C ASP A 28 -9.64 8.90 14.02
N PRO A 29 -10.67 8.10 14.34
CA PRO A 29 -10.79 7.45 15.64
C PRO A 29 -9.58 6.61 16.05
N ILE A 30 -8.91 5.93 15.10
CA ILE A 30 -7.71 5.13 15.39
C ILE A 30 -6.54 6.04 15.76
N LYS A 31 -6.40 7.19 15.09
CA LYS A 31 -5.36 8.18 15.41
C LYS A 31 -5.59 8.78 16.79
N ILE A 32 -6.82 9.15 17.12
CA ILE A 32 -7.20 9.65 18.46
C ILE A 32 -6.86 8.61 19.54
N ASP A 33 -7.23 7.34 19.34
CA ASP A 33 -6.92 6.29 20.30
C ASP A 33 -5.41 6.03 20.44
N LEU A 34 -4.68 6.01 19.32
CA LEU A 34 -3.23 5.86 19.32
C LEU A 34 -2.55 7.01 20.08
N GLU A 35 -3.01 8.25 19.93
CA GLU A 35 -2.50 9.38 20.69
C GLU A 35 -2.77 9.26 22.18
N ARG A 36 -3.99 8.86 22.55
CA ARG A 36 -4.37 8.63 23.95
C ARG A 36 -3.43 7.62 24.61
N LEU A 37 -3.17 6.49 23.94
CA LEU A 37 -2.26 5.44 24.42
C LEU A 37 -0.80 5.90 24.47
N THR A 38 -0.33 6.62 23.45
CA THR A 38 1.07 7.04 23.34
C THR A 38 1.42 8.22 24.27
N ARG A 39 0.46 9.04 24.70
CA ARG A 39 0.65 10.12 25.69
C ARG A 39 0.86 9.65 27.13
N LYS A 40 0.51 8.40 27.47
CA LYS A 40 0.79 7.80 28.80
C LYS A 40 2.30 7.83 29.09
N ARG A 41 2.72 8.35 30.24
CA ARG A 41 4.16 8.46 30.60
C ARG A 41 4.74 7.09 30.97
N ASP A 42 4.18 6.45 31.99
CA ASP A 42 4.67 5.17 32.52
C ASP A 42 3.97 4.00 31.82
N LYS A 43 4.43 3.68 30.60
CA LYS A 43 3.88 2.60 29.79
C LYS A 43 4.35 1.24 30.30
N THR A 44 3.40 0.35 30.54
CA THR A 44 3.63 -1.08 30.79
C THR A 44 3.83 -1.84 29.50
N LEU A 45 4.23 -3.11 29.59
CA LEU A 45 4.30 -4.01 28.43
C LEU A 45 2.94 -4.13 27.72
N ALA A 46 1.84 -4.21 28.50
CA ALA A 46 0.49 -4.26 27.94
C ALA A 46 0.13 -2.99 27.16
N ASP A 47 0.58 -1.80 27.61
CA ASP A 47 0.39 -0.57 26.84
C ASP A 47 1.15 -0.62 25.51
N HIS A 48 2.37 -1.15 25.51
CA HIS A 48 3.17 -1.30 24.29
C HIS A 48 2.61 -2.32 23.29
N GLU A 49 1.92 -3.35 23.77
CA GLU A 49 1.19 -4.30 22.93
C GLU A 49 -0.08 -3.65 22.36
N GLN A 50 -0.84 -2.92 23.18
CA GLN A 50 -2.03 -2.22 22.73
C GLN A 50 -1.69 -1.13 21.70
N ILE A 51 -0.64 -0.35 21.92
CA ILE A 51 -0.13 0.62 20.94
C ILE A 51 0.19 -0.07 19.62
N ALA A 52 0.89 -1.20 19.68
CA ALA A 52 1.26 -1.95 18.49
C ALA A 52 0.04 -2.49 17.74
N LYS A 53 -0.99 -2.96 18.45
CA LYS A 53 -2.23 -3.46 17.86
C LYS A 53 -3.01 -2.32 17.18
N VAL A 54 -3.23 -1.21 17.88
CA VAL A 54 -3.94 -0.04 17.35
C VAL A 54 -3.20 0.54 16.15
N GLU A 55 -1.87 0.67 16.24
CA GLU A 55 -1.06 1.14 15.13
C GLU A 55 -1.14 0.19 13.92
N TRP A 56 -1.04 -1.11 14.14
CA TRP A 56 -1.14 -2.10 13.06
C TRP A 56 -2.51 -2.00 12.37
N HIS A 57 -3.60 -1.93 13.13
CA HIS A 57 -4.94 -1.75 12.57
C HIS A 57 -5.07 -0.45 11.76
N GLY A 58 -4.56 0.66 12.29
CA GLY A 58 -4.56 1.95 11.58
C GLY A 58 -3.66 1.98 10.36
N GLY A 59 -2.64 1.11 10.31
CA GLY A 59 -1.73 1.00 9.18
C GLY A 59 -2.30 0.24 7.97
N LEU A 60 -3.39 -0.52 8.14
CA LEU A 60 -4.00 -1.32 7.08
C LEU A 60 -4.66 -0.43 6.01
N TRP A 61 -4.50 -0.83 4.76
CA TRP A 61 -5.37 -0.38 3.67
C TRP A 61 -6.53 -1.34 3.55
N LEU A 62 -7.75 -0.84 3.72
CA LEU A 62 -8.97 -1.64 3.74
C LEU A 62 -9.99 -1.05 2.77
N SER A 63 -10.68 -1.93 2.04
CA SER A 63 -11.89 -1.65 1.29
C SER A 63 -12.96 -2.61 1.81
N ASP A 64 -14.08 -2.07 2.32
CA ASP A 64 -15.15 -2.84 2.96
C ASP A 64 -14.65 -3.83 4.02
N GLY A 65 -13.68 -3.39 4.83
CA GLY A 65 -13.08 -4.18 5.91
C GLY A 65 -12.07 -5.25 5.47
N LYS A 66 -11.80 -5.38 4.17
CA LYS A 66 -10.85 -6.35 3.61
C LYS A 66 -9.56 -5.67 3.13
N PRO A 67 -8.38 -6.28 3.33
CA PRO A 67 -7.12 -5.74 2.80
C PRO A 67 -7.20 -5.44 1.30
N CYS A 68 -6.75 -4.26 0.90
CA CYS A 68 -6.72 -3.80 -0.49
C CYS A 68 -5.43 -3.04 -0.81
N ILE A 69 -5.25 -2.71 -2.08
CA ILE A 69 -4.31 -1.66 -2.50
C ILE A 69 -5.14 -0.44 -2.89
N PRO A 70 -4.90 0.75 -2.28
CA PRO A 70 -5.57 1.97 -2.69
C PRO A 70 -5.29 2.28 -4.17
N SER A 71 -6.33 2.68 -4.91
CA SER A 71 -6.20 3.11 -6.31
C SER A 71 -5.17 4.22 -6.46
N GLU A 72 -5.15 5.18 -5.52
CA GLU A 72 -4.21 6.30 -5.51
C GLU A 72 -2.75 5.84 -5.35
N ALA A 73 -2.52 4.72 -4.66
CA ALA A 73 -1.18 4.15 -4.53
C ALA A 73 -0.70 3.56 -5.87
N ILE A 74 -1.59 2.91 -6.63
CA ILE A 74 -1.30 2.39 -7.97
C ILE A 74 -1.05 3.54 -8.93
N GLU A 75 -1.93 4.55 -8.95
CA GLU A 75 -1.79 5.73 -9.78
C GLU A 75 -0.51 6.51 -9.47
N ALA A 76 -0.18 6.72 -8.19
CA ALA A 76 1.04 7.40 -7.79
C ALA A 76 2.29 6.66 -8.26
N ALA A 77 2.33 5.33 -8.12
CA ALA A 77 3.44 4.51 -8.60
C ALA A 77 3.58 4.56 -10.12
N PHE A 78 2.46 4.45 -10.85
CA PHE A 78 2.43 4.54 -12.31
C PHE A 78 2.91 5.91 -12.81
N ILE A 79 2.36 6.99 -12.25
CA ILE A 79 2.73 8.36 -12.63
C ILE A 79 4.21 8.64 -12.32
N ALA A 80 4.72 8.20 -11.17
CA ALA A 80 6.13 8.35 -10.81
C ALA A 80 7.04 7.62 -11.82
N ALA A 81 6.73 6.36 -12.14
CA ALA A 81 7.48 5.56 -13.10
C ALA A 81 7.47 6.17 -14.51
N SER A 82 6.33 6.69 -14.97
CA SER A 82 6.18 7.29 -16.29
C SER A 82 7.08 8.51 -16.55
N LYS A 83 7.57 9.17 -15.48
CA LYS A 83 8.52 10.30 -15.60
C LYS A 83 9.85 9.86 -16.21
N THR A 84 10.25 8.61 -16.02
CA THR A 84 11.48 8.03 -16.61
C THR A 84 11.40 7.96 -18.14
N ARG A 85 10.18 7.86 -18.68
CA ARG A 85 9.87 7.86 -20.12
C ARG A 85 9.44 9.25 -20.63
N ARG A 86 9.60 10.31 -19.82
CA ARG A 86 9.11 11.68 -20.10
C ARG A 86 7.59 11.75 -20.34
N LYS A 87 6.83 10.76 -19.87
CA LYS A 87 5.37 10.64 -20.03
C LYS A 87 4.58 11.06 -18.79
N GLY A 88 5.22 11.62 -17.76
CA GLY A 88 4.58 12.05 -16.50
C GLY A 88 3.30 12.90 -16.66
N LYS A 89 3.31 13.87 -17.57
CA LYS A 89 2.12 14.70 -17.85
C LYS A 89 1.01 13.92 -18.54
N HIS A 90 1.36 13.03 -19.47
CA HIS A 90 0.43 12.17 -20.20
C HIS A 90 -0.21 11.15 -19.26
N ALA A 91 0.60 10.47 -18.43
CA ALA A 91 0.13 9.54 -17.42
C ALA A 91 -0.81 10.22 -16.42
N LYS A 92 -0.44 11.39 -15.89
CA LYS A 92 -1.31 12.13 -14.96
C LYS A 92 -2.66 12.53 -15.57
N ALA A 93 -2.71 12.79 -16.88
CA ALA A 93 -3.93 13.21 -17.57
C ALA A 93 -4.75 12.06 -18.17
N GLY A 94 -4.14 10.89 -18.38
CA GLY A 94 -4.69 9.83 -19.20
C GLY A 94 -4.52 8.43 -18.66
N PHE A 95 -4.20 8.25 -17.37
CA PHE A 95 -4.21 6.96 -16.68
C PHE A 95 -5.03 7.09 -15.40
N ALA A 96 -5.84 6.07 -15.11
CA ALA A 96 -6.59 5.95 -13.87
C ALA A 96 -6.71 4.48 -13.43
N CYS A 97 -6.84 4.27 -12.11
CA CYS A 97 -7.24 2.99 -11.53
C CYS A 97 -8.57 3.22 -10.80
N PRO A 98 -9.72 2.95 -11.44
CA PRO A 98 -11.03 3.39 -10.92
C PRO A 98 -11.44 2.78 -9.58
N THR A 99 -10.84 1.65 -9.19
CA THR A 99 -11.18 0.94 -7.95
C THR A 99 -9.93 0.51 -7.21
N SER A 100 -10.05 0.36 -5.89
CA SER A 100 -9.00 -0.22 -5.05
C SER A 100 -9.10 -1.75 -5.08
N PRO A 101 -8.20 -2.47 -5.78
CA PRO A 101 -8.30 -3.90 -5.89
C PRO A 101 -8.05 -4.60 -4.55
N LEU A 102 -8.81 -5.66 -4.29
CA LEU A 102 -8.64 -6.48 -3.08
C LEU A 102 -7.29 -7.20 -3.12
N LEU A 103 -6.64 -7.25 -1.96
CA LEU A 103 -5.36 -7.92 -1.78
C LEU A 103 -5.57 -9.43 -1.67
N HIS A 104 -4.94 -10.18 -2.57
CA HIS A 104 -4.81 -11.61 -2.47
C HIS A 104 -3.50 -11.95 -1.75
N TYR A 105 -3.58 -12.86 -0.78
CA TYR A 105 -2.49 -13.33 0.05
C TYR A 105 -2.90 -14.64 0.72
N ASP A 106 -1.93 -15.41 1.21
CA ASP A 106 -2.14 -16.69 1.88
C ASP A 106 -2.12 -16.52 3.40
N GLY A 107 -3.30 -16.54 4.03
CA GLY A 107 -3.45 -16.38 5.46
C GLY A 107 -4.89 -16.06 5.88
N PRO A 108 -5.10 -15.68 7.16
CA PRO A 108 -6.43 -15.39 7.70
C PRO A 108 -7.15 -14.25 6.98
N ARG A 109 -8.48 -14.32 6.91
CA ARG A 109 -9.32 -13.30 6.23
C ARG A 109 -9.96 -12.31 7.20
N ASP A 110 -10.07 -12.65 8.47
CA ASP A 110 -10.50 -11.75 9.52
C ASP A 110 -9.31 -11.03 10.17
N LEU A 111 -9.50 -9.76 10.51
CA LEU A 111 -8.43 -8.92 11.07
C LEU A 111 -7.90 -9.41 12.43
N PRO A 112 -8.73 -9.94 13.36
CA PRO A 112 -8.24 -10.48 14.62
C PRO A 112 -7.25 -11.64 14.43
N ALA A 113 -7.60 -12.66 13.64
CA ALA A 113 -6.70 -13.78 13.35
C ALA A 113 -5.47 -13.33 12.56
N LEU A 114 -5.63 -12.37 11.65
CA LEU A 114 -4.51 -11.78 10.91
C LEU A 114 -3.54 -11.04 11.84
N TRP A 115 -4.04 -10.36 12.88
CA TRP A 115 -3.21 -9.76 13.92
C TRP A 115 -2.49 -10.82 14.76
N ASP A 116 -3.15 -11.93 15.10
CA ASP A 116 -2.55 -12.97 15.93
C ASP A 116 -1.40 -13.69 15.22
N ASP A 117 -1.45 -13.77 13.89
CA ASP A 117 -0.34 -14.27 13.08
C ASP A 117 0.82 -13.25 13.01
N LYS A 118 1.99 -13.68 13.48
CA LYS A 118 3.22 -12.86 13.50
C LYS A 118 3.78 -12.62 12.09
N ALA A 119 3.47 -13.45 11.10
CA ALA A 119 3.92 -13.26 9.72
C ALA A 119 3.37 -11.96 9.11
N PHE A 120 2.19 -11.53 9.57
CA PHE A 120 1.49 -10.35 9.07
C PHE A 120 1.83 -9.05 9.82
N ARG A 121 2.85 -9.10 10.68
CA ARG A 121 3.30 -7.99 11.50
C ARG A 121 4.79 -7.75 11.29
N LEU A 122 5.15 -6.50 11.05
CA LEU A 122 6.54 -6.07 11.13
C LEU A 122 6.69 -5.06 12.25
N ARG A 123 7.44 -5.43 13.29
CA ARG A 123 7.80 -4.53 14.38
C ARG A 123 9.27 -4.14 14.29
N PHE A 124 9.56 -2.85 14.17
CA PHE A 124 10.93 -2.36 14.01
C PHE A 124 11.10 -0.96 14.62
N ALA A 125 12.34 -0.63 14.99
CA ALA A 125 12.68 0.70 15.49
C ALA A 125 12.80 1.70 14.35
N VAL A 126 12.17 2.87 14.49
CA VAL A 126 12.35 4.03 13.61
C VAL A 126 12.80 5.25 14.40
N ASN A 127 13.49 6.17 13.73
CA ASN A 127 13.85 7.45 14.33
C ASN A 127 12.69 8.44 14.18
N VAL A 128 12.24 9.04 15.28
CA VAL A 128 11.26 10.14 15.33
C VAL A 128 11.82 11.23 16.22
N ASN A 129 12.11 12.41 15.67
CA ASN A 129 12.65 13.56 16.40
C ASN A 129 13.76 13.14 17.39
N GLU A 130 14.83 12.52 16.85
CA GLU A 130 16.01 12.01 17.57
C GLU A 130 15.79 10.78 18.46
N SER A 131 14.56 10.38 18.74
CA SER A 131 14.23 9.21 19.55
C SER A 131 14.00 7.95 18.72
N LYS A 132 14.46 6.79 19.21
CA LYS A 132 14.10 5.49 18.63
C LYS A 132 12.75 5.03 19.17
N VAL A 133 11.77 4.86 18.29
CA VAL A 133 10.42 4.40 18.63
C VAL A 133 10.13 3.11 17.90
N MET A 134 9.62 2.10 18.62
CA MET A 134 9.14 0.87 18.00
C MET A 134 7.81 1.11 17.29
N ARG A 135 7.74 0.81 16.00
CA ARG A 135 6.52 0.87 15.19
C ARG A 135 6.12 -0.54 14.78
N THR A 136 4.81 -0.81 14.75
CA THR A 136 4.26 -2.08 14.26
C THR A 136 3.36 -1.82 13.06
N ARG A 137 3.66 -2.48 11.94
CA ARG A 137 2.97 -2.26 10.67
C ARG A 137 2.45 -3.56 10.07
N PRO A 138 1.34 -3.53 9.31
CA PRO A 138 0.89 -4.68 8.55
C PRO A 138 1.88 -5.02 7.46
N ARG A 139 2.27 -6.29 7.44
CA ARG A 139 3.14 -6.86 6.43
C ARG A 139 2.38 -7.98 5.73
N PHE A 140 2.48 -8.10 4.41
CA PHE A 140 1.98 -9.26 3.69
C PHE A 140 3.17 -9.95 3.02
N PRO A 141 3.58 -11.15 3.50
CA PRO A 141 4.76 -11.84 3.00
C PRO A 141 4.72 -12.09 1.49
N GLU A 142 3.60 -12.64 1.04
CA GLU A 142 3.27 -12.90 -0.35
C GLU A 142 1.93 -12.25 -0.66
N TRP A 143 1.86 -11.59 -1.81
CA TRP A 143 0.68 -10.84 -2.18
C TRP A 143 0.57 -10.65 -3.69
N HIS A 144 -0.66 -10.49 -4.16
CA HIS A 144 -0.93 -9.97 -5.49
C HIS A 144 -2.27 -9.22 -5.50
N VAL A 145 -2.47 -8.43 -6.55
CA VAL A 145 -3.76 -7.82 -6.87
C VAL A 145 -4.06 -7.96 -8.35
N VAL A 146 -5.34 -8.00 -8.69
CA VAL A 146 -5.82 -7.82 -10.06
C VAL A 146 -6.49 -6.45 -10.13
N ALA A 147 -5.91 -5.54 -10.90
CA ALA A 147 -6.39 -4.19 -11.06
C ALA A 147 -6.99 -4.02 -12.47
N ASP A 148 -8.19 -3.44 -12.52
CA ASP A 148 -8.76 -2.91 -13.74
C ASP A 148 -8.29 -1.45 -13.87
N VAL A 149 -7.59 -1.15 -14.96
CA VAL A 149 -7.01 0.17 -15.22
C VAL A 149 -7.57 0.76 -16.51
N GLU A 150 -7.64 2.08 -16.54
CA GLU A 150 -8.20 2.86 -17.62
C GLU A 150 -7.14 3.82 -18.17
N PHE A 151 -7.10 3.99 -19.49
CA PHE A 151 -6.22 4.97 -20.11
C PHE A 151 -6.84 5.64 -21.33
N LEU A 152 -6.32 6.82 -21.67
CA LEU A 152 -6.69 7.57 -22.86
C LEU A 152 -5.77 7.19 -24.03
N PRO A 153 -6.28 6.56 -25.11
CA PRO A 153 -5.47 6.10 -26.25
C PRO A 153 -4.73 7.24 -26.99
N SER A 154 -5.21 8.47 -26.85
CA SER A 154 -4.56 9.66 -27.40
C SER A 154 -3.28 10.08 -26.66
N LEU A 155 -3.04 9.55 -25.45
CA LEU A 155 -1.92 9.92 -24.59
C LEU A 155 -0.98 8.75 -24.29
N LEU A 156 -1.57 7.55 -24.13
CA LEU A 156 -0.90 6.30 -23.81
C LEU A 156 -1.44 5.20 -24.71
N ASN A 157 -0.60 4.23 -25.06
CA ASN A 157 -1.04 2.98 -25.69
C ASN A 157 -0.90 1.79 -24.72
N PRO A 158 -1.52 0.63 -25.01
CA PRO A 158 -1.47 -0.53 -24.12
C PRO A 158 -0.06 -0.98 -23.72
N ASN A 159 0.87 -1.02 -24.68
CA ASN A 159 2.25 -1.45 -24.42
C ASN A 159 2.97 -0.46 -23.49
N GLU A 160 2.78 0.85 -23.70
CA GLU A 160 3.32 1.87 -22.79
C GLU A 160 2.79 1.71 -21.36
N VAL A 161 1.51 1.32 -21.19
CA VAL A 161 0.94 1.08 -19.87
C VAL A 161 1.66 -0.10 -19.18
N ILE A 162 1.85 -1.23 -19.88
CA ILE A 162 2.55 -2.38 -19.31
C ILE A 162 4.02 -2.05 -19.00
N GLU A 163 4.75 -1.42 -19.92
CA GLU A 163 6.14 -1.02 -19.69
C GLU A 163 6.29 -0.05 -18.50
N ILE A 164 5.35 0.90 -18.33
CA ILE A 164 5.37 1.80 -17.19
C ILE A 164 5.11 1.02 -15.89
N PHE A 165 4.24 0.01 -15.90
CA PHE A 165 4.02 -0.85 -14.74
C PHE A 165 5.24 -1.70 -14.37
N GLU A 166 5.98 -2.21 -15.36
CA GLU A 166 7.25 -2.92 -15.11
C GLU A 166 8.26 -2.00 -14.40
N ILE A 167 8.38 -0.75 -14.88
CA ILE A 167 9.24 0.25 -14.25
C ILE A 167 8.72 0.62 -12.87
N ALA A 168 7.40 0.76 -12.69
CA ALA A 168 6.79 1.07 -11.41
C ALA A 168 7.08 -0.02 -10.39
N GLY A 169 6.94 -1.29 -10.78
CA GLY A 169 7.25 -2.45 -9.98
C GLY A 169 8.71 -2.48 -9.53
N MET A 170 9.63 -2.24 -10.45
CA MET A 170 11.07 -2.27 -10.19
C MET A 170 11.58 -1.04 -9.42
N ARG A 171 11.16 0.18 -9.76
CA ARG A 171 11.73 1.44 -9.24
C ARG A 171 10.94 2.06 -8.11
N GLU A 172 9.63 2.12 -8.26
CA GLU A 172 8.75 2.79 -7.29
C GLU A 172 8.33 1.78 -6.22
N GLY A 173 7.49 0.80 -6.56
CA GLY A 173 6.85 -0.13 -5.66
C GLY A 173 5.67 0.48 -4.91
N LEU A 174 4.96 -0.34 -4.14
CA LEU A 174 3.79 0.04 -3.35
C LEU A 174 4.11 0.01 -1.84
N GLY A 175 3.31 0.72 -1.05
CA GLY A 175 3.46 0.72 0.41
C GLY A 175 4.64 1.55 0.90
N ASP A 176 5.13 1.18 2.08
CA ASP A 176 6.15 1.95 2.80
C ASP A 176 7.51 1.22 2.82
N TRP A 177 8.56 1.96 3.17
CA TRP A 177 9.94 1.50 3.25
C TRP A 177 10.46 0.86 1.95
N ARG A 178 10.03 1.44 0.83
CA ARG A 178 10.54 1.15 -0.50
C ARG A 178 12.02 1.60 -0.60
N PRO A 179 12.90 0.84 -1.27
CA PRO A 179 12.63 -0.32 -2.10
C PRO A 179 12.58 -1.67 -1.35
N LYS A 180 12.79 -1.71 -0.02
CA LYS A 180 12.88 -2.97 0.74
C LYS A 180 11.57 -3.78 0.71
N PHE A 181 10.44 -3.11 0.59
CA PHE A 181 9.11 -3.69 0.51
C PHE A 181 8.36 -3.24 -0.75
N GLY A 182 7.32 -3.99 -1.12
CA GLY A 182 6.32 -3.62 -2.12
C GLY A 182 6.79 -3.54 -3.57
N LYS A 183 7.93 -4.16 -3.91
CA LYS A 183 8.29 -4.42 -5.32
C LYS A 183 7.34 -5.46 -5.90
N PHE A 184 7.04 -5.33 -7.19
CA PHE A 184 6.12 -6.21 -7.88
C PHE A 184 6.51 -6.40 -9.34
N SER A 185 6.05 -7.50 -9.94
CA SER A 185 6.01 -7.73 -11.38
C SER A 185 4.60 -7.49 -11.90
N VAL A 186 4.46 -7.22 -13.19
CA VAL A 186 3.16 -7.04 -13.85
C VAL A 186 2.92 -8.12 -14.89
N THR A 187 1.67 -8.54 -15.06
CA THR A 187 1.24 -9.40 -16.16
C THR A 187 -0.13 -8.91 -16.63
N GLN A 188 -0.29 -8.72 -17.94
CA GLN A 188 -1.60 -8.45 -18.53
C GLN A 188 -2.45 -9.72 -18.49
N LEU A 189 -3.71 -9.59 -18.09
CA LEU A 189 -4.69 -10.66 -18.15
C LEU A 189 -5.56 -10.50 -19.40
N GLU A 190 -6.05 -11.62 -19.93
CA GLU A 190 -7.02 -11.68 -21.03
C GLU A 190 -8.40 -11.12 -20.63
#